data_AF-A0A2A2RSR5-F1
#
_entry.id   AF-A0A2A2RSR5-F1
#
_cell.length_a   1.000
_cell.length_b   1.000
_cell.length_c   1.000
_cell.angle_alpha   90.00
_cell.angle_beta   90.00
_cell.angle_gamma   90.00
#
_symmetry.space_group_name_H-M   'P 1'
#
loop_
_entity.id
_entity.type
_entity.pdbx_description
1 polymer ?
#
loop_
_entity_poly.entity_id
_entity_poly.type
_entity_poly.pdbx_seq_one_letter_code
_entity_poly.pdbx_strand_id
1 'polypeptide(L)'
;MSQPSETELDVESLLLPAWAKQSTDTNRYANFRGDEGDRPERGDRRGGPSRGPRPGGDRGPRRDGPRRDGPGGPRGGGGGGGRPGGRSDRDRRDAPRSEPPPRLPDFDVNLMPEDKGVEGLARQIKLTGRAYPIFDIAHLILKKPDRFTINFRVVKQGDQVAQPLFLCNLDDTLWLSEAEAMGHLLNRHFATFYQTEKIAGEAPKGTYTFVAQCGLSGIVLGPPNYHDYQAKLHKLHMERFARMPFEAFKARVKIVRDEAVVKQWLENASFKTEHTALNVPEPVKFATREEVEAHFKATHLPNLVKSVEAHTLLGANIGNSAPVLRQIFRLVVEDQVRFPLKLVNTLCTQFSRLGLQFFKVNKTITHVSVARPVFLDMEATPVSGSIRRLIEFINATPKCTRRKAIEALAPAPVVAPAEPAPAVAAGEAAAPSLPVPTAEQSALNADLHWLIHQGHVIEFANGVIETAKRPQVRPAPPAKPAGAPQAARPPRAERRYLPVFLSLPTLPGL
;
A
#
# COMPACT_ATOMS: atom_id res chain seq x y z
N MET A 1 -2.05 33.49 15.89
CA MET A 1 -2.75 32.26 15.46
C MET A 1 -2.28 31.93 14.06
N SER A 2 -1.20 31.17 13.93
CA SER A 2 -0.71 30.66 12.64
C SER A 2 -1.22 29.24 12.50
N GLN A 3 -1.92 28.93 11.41
CA GLN A 3 -2.37 27.57 11.13
C GLN A 3 -1.14 26.66 10.94
N PRO A 4 -1.12 25.43 11.51
CA PRO A 4 -0.07 24.46 11.21
C PRO A 4 -0.24 23.97 9.77
N SER A 5 0.84 24.04 9.00
CA SER A 5 0.94 23.46 7.66
C SER A 5 0.67 21.96 7.70
N GLU A 6 -0.07 21.44 6.70
CA GLU A 6 -0.49 20.03 6.53
C GLU A 6 0.63 18.97 6.51
N THR A 7 1.89 19.37 6.71
CA THR A 7 3.08 18.52 6.69
C THR A 7 3.64 18.16 8.07
N GLU A 8 3.10 18.71 9.17
CA GLU A 8 3.47 18.30 10.53
C GLU A 8 2.69 17.05 10.96
N LEU A 9 3.35 15.90 10.82
CA LEU A 9 2.86 14.62 11.30
C LEU A 9 2.87 14.59 12.83
N ASP A 10 1.75 14.95 13.46
CA ASP A 10 1.55 14.73 14.88
C ASP A 10 1.32 13.23 15.16
N VAL A 11 2.38 12.56 15.61
CA VAL A 11 2.39 11.13 15.94
C VAL A 11 1.48 10.83 17.15
N GLU A 12 1.23 11.78 18.04
CA GLU A 12 0.37 11.55 19.23
C GLU A 12 -1.10 11.43 18.85
N SER A 13 -1.63 12.33 18.02
CA SER A 13 -3.02 12.23 17.55
C SER A 13 -3.27 10.98 16.70
N LEU A 14 -2.28 10.50 15.95
CA LEU A 14 -2.43 9.32 15.09
C LEU A 14 -2.46 7.99 15.86
N LEU A 15 -1.93 7.96 17.09
CA LEU A 15 -1.87 6.77 17.95
C LEU A 15 -3.10 6.62 18.89
N LEU A 16 -4.01 7.60 18.91
CA LEU A 16 -5.24 7.52 19.67
C LEU A 16 -6.27 6.58 19.01
N PRO A 17 -6.99 5.74 19.78
CA PRO A 17 -8.16 5.01 19.30
C PRO A 17 -9.21 5.96 18.71
N ALA A 18 -10.04 5.49 17.77
CA ALA A 18 -11.02 6.34 17.06
C ALA A 18 -11.99 7.10 17.99
N TRP A 19 -12.24 6.59 19.21
CA TRP A 19 -13.08 7.23 20.22
C TRP A 19 -12.41 8.41 20.95
N ALA A 20 -11.08 8.51 20.91
CA ALA A 20 -10.31 9.59 21.54
C ALA A 20 -9.94 10.72 20.56
N LYS A 21 -10.39 10.63 19.30
CA LYS A 21 -10.18 11.64 18.23
C LYS A 21 -11.35 12.60 18.04
N GLN A 22 -12.44 12.45 18.81
CA GLN A 22 -13.62 13.30 18.69
C GLN A 22 -13.56 14.42 19.74
N SER A 23 -13.81 15.66 19.31
CA SER A 23 -13.95 16.80 20.22
C SER A 23 -15.13 16.58 21.17
N THR A 24 -15.00 17.08 22.40
CA THR A 24 -15.98 16.95 23.49
C THR A 24 -17.35 17.60 23.20
N ASP A 25 -17.50 18.30 22.07
CA ASP A 25 -18.71 19.04 21.70
C ASP A 25 -19.80 18.22 20.99
N THR A 26 -19.56 16.94 20.68
CA THR A 26 -20.61 16.09 20.07
C THR A 26 -21.12 15.04 21.03
N ASN A 27 -22.13 15.43 21.82
CA ASN A 27 -22.91 14.50 22.63
C ASN A 27 -23.66 13.51 21.73
N ARG A 28 -23.09 12.31 21.56
CA ARG A 28 -23.60 11.21 20.71
C ARG A 28 -24.97 10.66 21.13
N TYR A 29 -25.50 11.10 22.27
CA TYR A 29 -26.75 10.63 22.88
C TYR A 29 -27.85 11.70 22.96
N ALA A 30 -27.66 12.86 22.35
CA ALA A 30 -28.65 13.95 22.38
C ALA A 30 -30.04 13.55 21.82
N ASN A 31 -30.08 12.51 20.97
CA ASN A 31 -31.32 12.05 20.31
C ASN A 31 -31.76 10.64 20.77
N PHE A 32 -31.19 10.08 21.84
CA PHE A 32 -31.62 8.76 22.33
C PHE A 32 -32.84 8.92 23.26
N ARG A 33 -34.04 8.90 22.68
CA ARG A 33 -35.27 8.58 23.40
C ARG A 33 -35.50 7.08 23.25
N GLY A 34 -35.53 6.36 24.37
CA GLY A 34 -35.75 4.92 24.40
C GLY A 34 -37.10 4.58 23.76
N ASP A 35 -37.07 3.63 22.81
CA ASP A 35 -38.25 3.12 22.14
C ASP A 35 -38.48 1.67 22.59
N GLU A 36 -39.49 1.52 23.46
CA GLU A 36 -40.13 0.26 23.77
C GLU A 36 -41.02 -0.13 22.58
N GLY A 37 -40.76 -1.31 22.02
CA GLY A 37 -41.72 -2.18 21.32
C GLY A 37 -42.58 -1.57 20.21
N ASP A 38 -42.35 -2.00 18.97
CA ASP A 38 -43.36 -2.79 18.27
C ASP A 38 -42.79 -3.46 17.02
N ARG A 39 -43.25 -4.67 16.74
CA ARG A 39 -42.84 -5.47 15.59
C ARG A 39 -44.11 -5.78 14.79
N PRO A 40 -44.31 -5.25 13.56
CA PRO A 40 -45.45 -5.67 12.77
C PRO A 40 -45.08 -6.80 11.80
N GLU A 41 -46.04 -7.70 11.72
CA GLU A 41 -46.08 -8.99 11.08
C GLU A 41 -46.61 -8.87 9.62
N ARG A 42 -45.92 -9.54 8.70
CA ARG A 42 -46.42 -10.38 7.58
C ARG A 42 -47.54 -9.91 6.63
N GLY A 43 -47.26 -10.06 5.33
CA GLY A 43 -48.25 -10.12 4.24
C GLY A 43 -47.79 -10.92 3.02
N ASP A 44 -48.00 -12.24 3.07
CA ASP A 44 -47.80 -13.26 2.01
C ASP A 44 -48.67 -13.05 0.75
N ARG A 45 -48.13 -13.30 -0.47
CA ARG A 45 -48.86 -13.98 -1.58
C ARG A 45 -47.94 -14.73 -2.58
N ARG A 46 -47.94 -16.08 -2.43
CA ARG A 46 -48.06 -17.18 -3.44
C ARG A 46 -47.22 -17.12 -4.74
N GLY A 47 -46.51 -18.17 -5.17
CA GLY A 47 -46.54 -19.60 -4.78
C GLY A 47 -45.41 -20.47 -5.36
N GLY A 48 -45.17 -21.61 -4.70
CA GLY A 48 -44.17 -22.67 -5.00
C GLY A 48 -44.56 -23.64 -6.13
N PRO A 49 -44.20 -24.96 -6.13
CA PRO A 49 -43.92 -25.87 -4.99
C PRO A 49 -42.63 -26.75 -5.13
N SER A 50 -41.87 -27.01 -4.06
CA SER A 50 -42.05 -28.00 -2.97
C SER A 50 -41.34 -29.34 -3.21
N ARG A 51 -40.45 -29.73 -2.27
CA ARG A 51 -40.42 -31.07 -1.68
C ARG A 51 -39.85 -30.98 -0.26
N GLY A 52 -40.64 -31.49 0.68
CA GLY A 52 -40.55 -31.35 2.13
C GLY A 52 -39.70 -32.43 2.85
N PRO A 53 -39.91 -32.64 4.17
CA PRO A 53 -38.80 -32.78 5.12
C PRO A 53 -38.85 -33.99 6.10
N ARG A 54 -37.79 -34.06 6.94
CA ARG A 54 -37.64 -34.70 8.29
C ARG A 54 -37.35 -36.21 8.37
N PRO A 55 -36.91 -36.77 9.53
CA PRO A 55 -36.48 -36.19 10.85
C PRO A 55 -35.05 -36.66 11.23
N GLY A 56 -34.28 -36.18 12.22
CA GLY A 56 -34.51 -35.82 13.63
C GLY A 56 -33.61 -36.73 14.51
N GLY A 57 -32.81 -36.18 15.44
CA GLY A 57 -31.98 -37.03 16.33
C GLY A 57 -30.88 -36.29 17.09
N ASP A 58 -31.20 -35.98 18.33
CA ASP A 58 -30.42 -35.28 19.37
C ASP A 58 -29.28 -36.13 20.00
N ARG A 59 -28.39 -35.44 20.75
CA ARG A 59 -27.47 -35.91 21.82
C ARG A 59 -26.11 -36.56 21.49
N GLY A 60 -25.06 -35.89 21.99
CA GLY A 60 -24.18 -36.48 23.02
C GLY A 60 -22.73 -36.84 22.63
N PRO A 61 -21.81 -36.93 23.61
CA PRO A 61 -20.47 -36.36 23.50
C PRO A 61 -19.36 -37.34 23.09
N ARG A 62 -18.29 -36.79 22.49
CA ARG A 62 -17.03 -37.49 22.24
C ARG A 62 -16.27 -37.70 23.56
N ARG A 63 -15.96 -38.94 23.91
CA ARG A 63 -14.99 -39.33 24.94
C ARG A 63 -13.96 -40.30 24.36
N ASP A 64 -12.76 -40.16 24.91
CA ASP A 64 -11.44 -40.74 24.65
C ASP A 64 -11.29 -42.24 24.36
N GLY A 65 -10.49 -42.53 23.32
CA GLY A 65 -9.44 -43.57 23.23
C GLY A 65 -9.81 -45.07 23.13
N PRO A 66 -8.85 -45.99 22.90
CA PRO A 66 -7.60 -45.91 22.13
C PRO A 66 -7.39 -47.07 21.11
N ARG A 67 -6.42 -46.85 20.22
CA ARG A 67 -5.58 -47.80 19.43
C ARG A 67 -5.89 -49.31 19.50
N ARG A 68 -5.96 -49.98 18.32
CA ARG A 68 -5.09 -51.15 18.05
C ARG A 68 -4.93 -51.44 16.55
N ASP A 69 -3.71 -51.88 16.28
CA ASP A 69 -3.03 -52.31 15.07
C ASP A 69 -3.71 -53.47 14.30
N GLY A 70 -3.39 -53.59 13.01
CA GLY A 70 -3.37 -54.91 12.36
C GLY A 70 -3.83 -54.96 10.89
N PRO A 71 -2.94 -55.23 9.92
CA PRO A 71 -3.23 -55.32 8.50
C PRO A 71 -3.57 -56.76 8.08
N GLY A 72 -4.40 -56.97 7.05
CA GLY A 72 -4.56 -58.33 6.53
C GLY A 72 -5.72 -58.59 5.58
N GLY A 73 -5.54 -58.22 4.32
CA GLY A 73 -5.63 -59.19 3.23
C GLY A 73 -6.99 -59.53 2.59
N PRO A 74 -6.95 -60.11 1.37
CA PRO A 74 -7.99 -59.97 0.34
C PRO A 74 -8.64 -61.30 -0.06
N ARG A 75 -9.86 -61.24 -0.63
CA ARG A 75 -10.57 -62.21 -1.49
C ARG A 75 -12.07 -61.94 -1.31
N GLY A 76 -12.91 -61.77 -2.31
CA GLY A 76 -12.84 -62.15 -3.71
C GLY A 76 -14.14 -62.91 -4.04
N GLY A 77 -14.85 -62.48 -5.09
CA GLY A 77 -15.64 -63.39 -5.92
C GLY A 77 -17.16 -63.17 -5.98
N GLY A 78 -17.62 -62.89 -7.20
CA GLY A 78 -18.95 -63.27 -7.71
C GLY A 78 -19.99 -62.14 -7.68
N GLY A 79 -20.58 -61.69 -8.78
CA GLY A 79 -20.53 -62.14 -10.16
C GLY A 79 -21.64 -61.47 -10.98
N GLY A 80 -21.41 -61.34 -12.28
CA GLY A 80 -22.44 -61.41 -13.33
C GLY A 80 -23.36 -60.22 -13.54
N GLY A 81 -23.28 -59.61 -14.73
CA GLY A 81 -24.40 -58.85 -15.29
C GLY A 81 -23.99 -57.77 -16.29
N GLY A 82 -23.67 -58.15 -17.52
CA GLY A 82 -23.40 -57.19 -18.60
C GLY A 82 -24.63 -56.38 -19.00
N ARG A 83 -24.45 -55.07 -19.23
CA ARG A 83 -25.27 -54.25 -20.12
C ARG A 83 -24.34 -53.28 -20.89
N PRO A 84 -24.49 -53.15 -22.22
CA PRO A 84 -23.61 -52.35 -23.05
C PRO A 84 -24.11 -50.89 -23.10
N GLY A 85 -23.20 -49.92 -23.02
CA GLY A 85 -23.60 -48.53 -23.31
C GLY A 85 -22.60 -47.47 -22.87
N GLY A 86 -22.02 -46.80 -23.87
CA GLY A 86 -21.76 -45.36 -23.76
C GLY A 86 -20.39 -44.95 -23.25
N ARG A 87 -19.45 -44.78 -24.19
CA ARG A 87 -18.30 -43.89 -24.03
C ARG A 87 -18.75 -42.53 -23.48
N SER A 88 -18.30 -42.15 -22.29
CA SER A 88 -18.24 -40.74 -21.88
C SER A 88 -16.97 -40.45 -21.06
N ASP A 89 -15.81 -40.88 -21.58
CA ASP A 89 -14.48 -40.47 -21.10
C ASP A 89 -13.91 -39.31 -21.95
N ARG A 90 -14.77 -38.41 -22.41
CA ARG A 90 -14.39 -37.18 -23.11
C ARG A 90 -15.34 -36.07 -22.72
N ASP A 91 -15.07 -35.43 -21.59
CA ASP A 91 -15.40 -34.01 -21.35
C ASP A 91 -14.95 -33.51 -19.97
N ARG A 92 -13.88 -34.07 -19.40
CA ARG A 92 -13.00 -33.25 -18.54
C ARG A 92 -12.14 -32.40 -19.46
N ARG A 93 -12.78 -31.39 -19.99
CA ARG A 93 -12.21 -30.24 -20.69
C ARG A 93 -10.86 -29.93 -20.06
N ASP A 94 -9.81 -30.16 -20.83
CA ASP A 94 -8.48 -29.60 -20.62
C ASP A 94 -8.66 -28.11 -20.31
N ALA A 95 -8.73 -27.76 -19.03
CA ALA A 95 -8.47 -26.39 -18.64
C ALA A 95 -7.04 -26.13 -19.10
N PRO A 96 -6.78 -25.09 -19.92
CA PRO A 96 -5.43 -24.76 -20.33
C PRO A 96 -4.59 -24.73 -19.07
N ARG A 97 -3.60 -25.62 -18.98
CA ARG A 97 -2.65 -25.65 -17.88
C ARG A 97 -2.05 -24.25 -17.86
N SER A 98 -2.48 -23.41 -16.90
CA SER A 98 -2.00 -22.04 -16.80
C SER A 98 -0.49 -22.13 -16.82
N GLU A 99 0.11 -21.58 -17.87
CA GLU A 99 1.56 -21.46 -17.95
C GLU A 99 2.02 -20.79 -16.64
N PRO A 100 3.10 -21.29 -16.02
CA PRO A 100 3.65 -20.64 -14.85
C PRO A 100 3.84 -19.16 -15.20
N PRO A 101 3.42 -18.23 -14.31
CA PRO A 101 3.47 -16.82 -14.61
C PRO A 101 4.89 -16.44 -15.07
N PRO A 102 5.02 -15.55 -16.07
CA PRO A 102 6.32 -15.15 -16.58
C PRO A 102 7.20 -14.69 -15.42
N ARG A 103 8.46 -15.13 -15.44
CA ARG A 103 9.42 -14.77 -14.40
C ARG A 103 9.57 -13.25 -14.40
N LEU A 104 9.40 -12.64 -13.23
CA LEU A 104 9.60 -11.21 -13.08
C LEU A 104 11.08 -10.87 -13.33
N PRO A 105 11.37 -9.76 -14.03
CA PRO A 105 12.74 -9.32 -14.25
C PRO A 105 13.44 -9.00 -12.91
N ASP A 106 14.72 -9.30 -12.86
CA ASP A 106 15.55 -9.09 -11.67
C ASP A 106 15.95 -7.62 -11.55
N PHE A 107 15.32 -6.90 -10.63
CA PHE A 107 15.70 -5.55 -10.21
C PHE A 107 16.16 -5.54 -8.75
N ASP A 108 17.19 -4.74 -8.43
CA ASP A 108 17.52 -4.41 -7.05
C ASP A 108 16.62 -3.27 -6.61
N VAL A 109 15.62 -3.60 -5.80
CA VAL A 109 14.63 -2.64 -5.30
C VAL A 109 14.83 -2.43 -3.81
N ASN A 110 15.08 -1.18 -3.44
CA ASN A 110 15.27 -0.79 -2.05
C ASN A 110 14.31 0.35 -1.67
N LEU A 111 13.64 0.17 -0.53
CA LEU A 111 12.79 1.20 0.06
C LEU A 111 13.64 2.09 0.96
N MET A 112 13.55 3.40 0.73
CA MET A 112 14.23 4.42 1.52
C MET A 112 13.18 5.33 2.17
N PRO A 113 13.31 5.65 3.46
CA PRO A 113 12.40 6.60 4.09
C PRO A 113 12.70 8.01 3.55
N GLU A 114 11.68 8.87 3.49
CA GLU A 114 11.88 10.25 3.05
C GLU A 114 12.67 11.06 4.10
N ASP A 115 13.73 11.75 3.66
CA ASP A 115 14.65 12.47 4.57
C ASP A 115 13.93 13.51 5.43
N LYS A 116 13.06 14.33 4.85
CA LYS A 116 12.27 15.35 5.57
C LYS A 116 11.39 14.74 6.67
N GLY A 117 10.77 13.59 6.38
CA GLY A 117 9.97 12.86 7.35
C GLY A 117 10.81 12.32 8.51
N VAL A 118 11.99 11.79 8.22
CA VAL A 118 12.93 11.28 9.24
C VAL A 118 13.49 12.40 10.09
N GLU A 119 13.82 13.55 9.51
CA GLU A 119 14.25 14.74 10.24
C GLU A 119 13.16 15.29 11.16
N GLY A 120 11.90 15.31 10.69
CA GLY A 120 10.74 15.66 11.51
C GLY A 120 10.58 14.73 12.72
N LEU A 121 10.64 13.41 12.49
CA LEU A 121 10.59 12.41 13.55
C LEU A 121 11.75 12.57 14.55
N ALA A 122 12.96 12.83 14.06
CA ALA A 122 14.12 13.01 14.92
C ALA A 122 13.99 14.27 15.79
N ARG A 123 13.48 15.38 15.23
CA ARG A 123 13.18 16.59 16.00
C ARG A 123 12.13 16.33 17.07
N GLN A 124 11.06 15.60 16.73
CA GLN A 124 10.03 15.23 17.70
C GLN A 124 10.57 14.34 18.83
N ILE A 125 11.43 13.36 18.52
CA ILE A 125 12.08 12.52 19.54
C ILE A 125 12.95 13.38 20.47
N LYS A 126 13.67 14.36 19.92
CA LYS A 126 14.47 15.32 20.70
C LYS A 126 13.64 16.25 21.58
N LEU A 127 12.50 16.73 21.10
CA LEU A 127 11.63 17.64 21.86
C LEU A 127 10.85 16.91 22.95
N THR A 128 10.39 15.70 22.67
CA THR A 128 9.59 14.91 23.63
C THR A 128 10.45 14.12 24.60
N GLY A 129 11.70 13.80 24.24
CA GLY A 129 12.59 12.94 25.02
C GLY A 129 12.19 11.46 25.01
N ARG A 130 11.12 11.08 24.31
CA ARG A 130 10.54 9.73 24.37
C ARG A 130 11.33 8.71 23.56
N ALA A 131 11.33 7.47 24.04
CA ALA A 131 11.94 6.32 23.41
C ALA A 131 10.92 5.54 22.58
N TYR A 132 11.22 5.34 21.28
CA TYR A 132 10.35 4.63 20.34
C TYR A 132 11.04 3.36 19.81
N PRO A 133 10.32 2.23 19.68
CA PRO A 133 10.84 1.06 18.98
C PRO A 133 11.13 1.38 17.52
N ILE A 134 12.34 1.06 17.04
CA ILE A 134 12.73 1.37 15.66
C ILE A 134 11.84 0.67 14.62
N PHE A 135 11.39 -0.54 14.93
CA PHE A 135 10.49 -1.30 14.07
C PHE A 135 9.12 -0.62 13.96
N ASP A 136 8.60 -0.03 15.04
CA ASP A 136 7.31 0.64 15.01
C ASP A 136 7.35 1.91 14.16
N ILE A 137 8.47 2.66 14.22
CA ILE A 137 8.73 3.79 13.31
C ILE A 137 8.77 3.30 11.85
N ALA A 138 9.45 2.20 11.58
CA ALA A 138 9.53 1.64 10.23
C ALA A 138 8.13 1.23 9.70
N HIS A 139 7.32 0.55 10.50
CA HIS A 139 5.93 0.24 10.12
C HIS A 139 5.07 1.49 9.96
N LEU A 140 5.28 2.54 10.75
CA LEU A 140 4.58 3.82 10.61
C LEU A 140 4.87 4.48 9.26
N ILE A 141 6.10 4.40 8.79
CA ILE A 141 6.51 4.90 7.47
C ILE A 141 5.85 4.06 6.37
N LEU A 142 5.91 2.73 6.46
CA LEU A 142 5.35 1.82 5.45
C LEU A 142 3.81 1.90 5.31
N LYS A 143 3.09 2.41 6.31
CA LYS A 143 1.62 2.59 6.26
C LYS A 143 1.15 3.55 5.17
N LYS A 144 1.97 4.53 4.77
CA LYS A 144 1.62 5.50 3.72
C LYS A 144 2.71 5.52 2.64
N PRO A 145 2.36 5.34 1.36
CA PRO A 145 3.33 5.34 0.26
C PRO A 145 4.02 6.70 0.05
N ASP A 146 3.45 7.77 0.61
CA ASP A 146 3.99 9.13 0.52
C ASP A 146 5.20 9.36 1.44
N ARG A 147 5.47 8.44 2.39
CA ARG A 147 6.52 8.62 3.42
C ARG A 147 7.84 7.96 3.08
N PHE A 148 7.89 7.25 1.95
CA PHE A 148 9.07 6.54 1.51
C PHE A 148 9.22 6.63 0.00
N THR A 149 10.47 6.57 -0.44
CA THR A 149 10.85 6.47 -1.82
C THR A 149 11.30 5.05 -2.15
N ILE A 150 11.16 4.69 -3.42
CA ILE A 150 11.55 3.39 -3.96
C ILE A 150 12.70 3.66 -4.92
N ASN A 151 13.83 3.04 -4.68
CA ASN A 151 14.96 3.05 -5.60
C ASN A 151 14.93 1.77 -6.43
N PHE A 152 14.72 1.90 -7.73
CA PHE A 152 14.87 0.81 -8.70
C PHE A 152 16.27 0.89 -9.29
N ARG A 153 17.05 -0.17 -9.14
CA ARG A 153 18.37 -0.33 -9.76
C ARG A 153 18.41 -1.57 -10.65
N VAL A 154 18.95 -1.38 -11.84
CA VAL A 154 19.19 -2.44 -12.81
C VAL A 154 20.27 -3.40 -12.30
N VAL A 155 19.99 -4.70 -12.35
CA VAL A 155 20.97 -5.72 -12.01
C VAL A 155 21.78 -6.09 -13.25
N LYS A 156 23.11 -6.00 -13.14
CA LYS A 156 24.04 -6.49 -14.17
C LYS A 156 24.41 -7.94 -13.86
N GLN A 157 24.21 -8.85 -14.81
CA GLN A 157 24.62 -10.24 -14.71
C GLN A 157 25.91 -10.41 -15.52
N GLY A 158 27.05 -10.07 -14.92
CA GLY A 158 28.31 -9.92 -15.65
C GLY A 158 28.35 -8.61 -16.42
N ASP A 159 28.74 -8.66 -17.70
CA ASP A 159 28.81 -7.50 -18.61
C ASP A 159 27.48 -7.20 -19.33
N GLN A 160 26.46 -8.05 -19.12
CA GLN A 160 25.13 -7.85 -19.70
C GLN A 160 24.14 -7.31 -18.66
N VAL A 161 23.41 -6.28 -19.06
CA VAL A 161 22.26 -5.75 -18.32
C VAL A 161 21.11 -6.75 -18.42
N ALA A 162 20.64 -7.26 -17.28
CA ALA A 162 19.56 -8.25 -17.28
C ALA A 162 18.25 -7.68 -17.83
N GLN A 163 17.92 -6.44 -17.46
CA GLN A 163 16.74 -5.72 -17.94
C GLN A 163 17.02 -4.21 -17.97
N PRO A 164 16.93 -3.54 -19.14
CA PRO A 164 17.05 -2.09 -19.20
C PRO A 164 15.85 -1.40 -18.54
N LEU A 165 16.10 -0.20 -18.02
CA LEU A 165 15.10 0.63 -17.37
C LEU A 165 15.08 2.00 -18.06
N PHE A 166 13.88 2.46 -18.43
CA PHE A 166 13.67 3.72 -19.12
C PHE A 166 12.86 4.68 -18.24
N LEU A 167 13.35 5.89 -18.09
CA LEU A 167 12.68 6.99 -17.39
C LEU A 167 12.01 7.93 -18.38
N CYS A 168 10.75 8.23 -18.14
CA CYS A 168 10.06 9.33 -18.79
C CYS A 168 10.24 10.63 -17.99
N ASN A 169 10.83 11.66 -18.61
CA ASN A 169 11.12 12.93 -17.94
C ASN A 169 9.89 13.86 -17.79
N LEU A 170 8.75 13.53 -18.40
CA LEU A 170 7.54 14.38 -18.31
C LEU A 170 6.73 14.11 -17.04
N ASP A 171 6.62 12.85 -16.66
CA ASP A 171 5.74 12.39 -15.58
C ASP A 171 6.47 11.54 -14.54
N ASP A 172 7.81 11.49 -14.62
CA ASP A 172 8.69 10.70 -13.76
C ASP A 172 8.25 9.23 -13.65
N THR A 173 7.85 8.61 -14.78
CA THR A 173 7.45 7.19 -14.83
C THR A 173 8.54 6.27 -15.35
N LEU A 174 8.51 5.00 -14.88
CA LEU A 174 9.48 3.98 -15.25
C LEU A 174 8.90 2.88 -16.14
N TRP A 175 9.66 2.49 -17.16
CA TRP A 175 9.28 1.56 -18.21
C TRP A 175 10.39 0.54 -18.52
N LEU A 176 10.01 -0.63 -19.05
CA LEU A 176 10.95 -1.70 -19.41
C LEU A 176 11.41 -1.61 -20.87
N SER A 177 10.68 -0.86 -21.70
CA SER A 177 11.01 -0.61 -23.10
C SER A 177 10.56 0.79 -23.53
N GLU A 178 11.23 1.32 -24.57
CA GLU A 178 10.85 2.60 -25.20
C GLU A 178 9.45 2.54 -25.83
N ALA A 179 9.05 1.39 -26.39
CA ALA A 179 7.75 1.21 -27.02
C ALA A 179 6.60 1.31 -26.01
N GLU A 180 6.76 0.72 -24.82
CA GLU A 180 5.78 0.85 -23.74
C GLU A 180 5.69 2.28 -23.21
N ALA A 181 6.83 2.94 -23.02
CA ALA A 181 6.89 4.34 -22.59
C ALA A 181 6.18 5.27 -23.60
N MET A 182 6.42 5.04 -24.90
CA MET A 182 5.74 5.75 -25.99
C MET A 182 4.23 5.52 -25.96
N GLY A 183 3.80 4.26 -25.83
CA GLY A 183 2.37 3.93 -25.74
C GLY A 183 1.68 4.64 -24.59
N HIS A 184 2.33 4.71 -23.42
CA HIS A 184 1.82 5.47 -22.27
C HIS A 184 1.76 6.98 -22.53
N LEU A 185 2.83 7.57 -23.07
CA LEU A 185 2.88 8.99 -23.41
C LEU A 185 1.79 9.38 -24.40
N LEU A 186 1.59 8.57 -25.44
CA LEU A 186 0.58 8.81 -26.46
C LEU A 186 -0.84 8.55 -25.97
N ASN A 187 -1.04 7.77 -24.90
CA ASN A 187 -2.36 7.55 -24.30
C ASN A 187 -2.72 8.63 -23.28
N ARG A 188 -1.75 9.11 -22.49
CA ARG A 188 -2.00 10.02 -21.36
C ARG A 188 -1.69 11.48 -21.66
N HIS A 189 -0.64 11.72 -22.45
CA HIS A 189 -0.13 13.05 -22.77
C HIS A 189 -0.30 13.39 -24.26
N PHE A 190 -1.27 12.77 -24.95
CA PHE A 190 -1.53 13.02 -26.36
C PHE A 190 -1.72 14.52 -26.66
N ALA A 191 -2.57 15.18 -25.86
CA ALA A 191 -2.92 16.59 -26.02
C ALA A 191 -1.73 17.55 -25.84
N THR A 192 -0.63 17.10 -25.23
CA THR A 192 0.58 17.90 -25.06
C THR A 192 1.41 17.97 -26.36
N PHE A 193 1.30 16.96 -27.22
CA PHE A 193 2.11 16.84 -28.46
C PHE A 193 1.29 16.91 -29.73
N TYR A 194 0.00 16.59 -29.67
CA TYR A 194 -0.84 16.51 -30.85
C TYR A 194 -2.25 17.00 -30.56
N GLN A 195 -2.80 17.70 -31.54
CA GLN A 195 -4.21 18.07 -31.57
C GLN A 195 -4.93 17.20 -32.59
N THR A 196 -6.06 16.60 -32.19
CA THR A 196 -6.92 15.88 -33.13
C THR A 196 -7.99 16.83 -33.64
N GLU A 197 -7.98 17.10 -34.95
CA GLU A 197 -9.01 17.86 -35.62
C GLU A 197 -9.84 16.91 -36.49
N LYS A 198 -11.16 16.93 -36.31
CA LYS A 198 -12.10 16.23 -37.19
C LYS A 198 -12.50 17.21 -38.29
N ILE A 199 -11.90 17.03 -39.47
CA ILE A 199 -12.20 17.85 -40.63
C ILE A 199 -13.30 17.15 -41.43
N ALA A 200 -14.32 17.91 -41.82
CA ALA A 200 -15.33 17.44 -42.78
C ALA A 200 -14.64 17.27 -44.14
N GLY A 201 -14.30 16.04 -44.47
CA GLY A 201 -13.78 15.62 -45.75
C GLY A 201 -14.87 15.52 -46.82
N GLU A 202 -14.42 15.27 -48.05
CA GLU A 202 -15.30 15.13 -49.22
C GLU A 202 -16.29 13.97 -49.01
N ALA A 203 -17.58 14.29 -49.01
CA ALA A 203 -18.64 13.29 -48.91
C ALA A 203 -18.47 12.25 -50.03
N PRO A 204 -18.69 10.97 -49.75
CA PRO A 204 -18.48 9.92 -50.75
C PRO A 204 -19.36 10.17 -51.99
N LYS A 205 -18.75 10.20 -53.18
CA LYS A 205 -19.44 10.44 -54.45
C LYS A 205 -20.37 9.27 -54.78
N GLY A 206 -21.68 9.47 -54.60
CA GLY A 206 -22.70 8.52 -55.02
C GLY A 206 -24.07 8.80 -54.41
N THR A 207 -25.14 8.46 -55.14
CA THR A 207 -26.50 8.44 -54.62
C THR A 207 -26.71 7.15 -53.84
N TYR A 208 -26.59 7.21 -52.51
CA TYR A 208 -26.78 6.04 -51.65
C TYR A 208 -28.22 5.96 -51.16
N THR A 209 -28.96 4.94 -51.63
CA THR A 209 -30.38 4.74 -51.27
C THR A 209 -30.59 3.64 -50.24
N PHE A 210 -29.54 2.89 -49.90
CA PHE A 210 -29.60 1.80 -48.92
C PHE A 210 -28.25 1.61 -48.24
N VAL A 211 -28.30 1.31 -46.94
CA VAL A 211 -27.12 1.08 -46.11
C VAL A 211 -27.29 -0.23 -45.35
N ALA A 212 -26.23 -1.03 -45.29
CA ALA A 212 -26.22 -2.23 -44.49
C ALA A 212 -25.98 -1.88 -43.02
N GLN A 213 -26.85 -2.39 -42.15
CA GLN A 213 -26.76 -2.26 -40.70
C GLN A 213 -26.65 -3.65 -40.08
N CYS A 214 -25.77 -3.78 -39.09
CA CYS A 214 -25.68 -5.01 -38.32
C CYS A 214 -26.97 -5.20 -37.50
N GLY A 215 -27.71 -6.28 -37.72
CA GLY A 215 -28.94 -6.57 -36.97
C GLY A 215 -28.72 -6.94 -35.50
N LEU A 216 -27.48 -7.11 -35.06
CA LEU A 216 -27.10 -7.43 -33.67
C LEU A 216 -26.59 -6.20 -32.90
N SER A 217 -25.70 -5.40 -33.52
CA SER A 217 -25.09 -4.25 -32.85
C SER A 217 -25.72 -2.90 -33.22
N GLY A 218 -26.55 -2.85 -34.27
CA GLY A 218 -27.09 -1.60 -34.81
C GLY A 218 -26.05 -0.71 -35.50
N ILE A 219 -24.79 -1.15 -35.60
CA ILE A 219 -23.72 -0.37 -36.23
C ILE A 219 -23.91 -0.36 -37.75
N VAL A 220 -23.74 0.83 -38.32
CA VAL A 220 -23.95 1.11 -39.74
C VAL A 220 -22.65 0.84 -40.51
N LEU A 221 -22.64 -0.18 -41.36
CA LEU A 221 -21.45 -0.65 -42.07
C LEU A 221 -21.19 0.14 -43.37
N GLY A 222 -22.27 0.64 -43.96
CA GLY A 222 -22.25 1.35 -45.25
C GLY A 222 -23.01 0.60 -46.34
N PRO A 223 -23.16 1.22 -47.52
CA PRO A 223 -23.74 0.58 -48.70
C PRO A 223 -22.94 -0.66 -49.10
N PRO A 224 -23.58 -1.77 -49.52
CA PRO A 224 -22.89 -2.96 -50.00
C PRO A 224 -21.91 -2.72 -51.16
N ASN A 225 -22.11 -1.65 -51.93
CA ASN A 225 -21.26 -1.25 -53.07
C ASN A 225 -20.08 -0.34 -52.67
N TYR A 226 -19.94 0.01 -51.39
CA TYR A 226 -18.82 0.84 -50.92
C TYR A 226 -17.55 0.00 -50.75
N HIS A 227 -16.40 0.51 -51.19
CA HIS A 227 -15.16 -0.26 -51.22
C HIS A 227 -14.69 -0.73 -49.83
N ASP A 228 -14.96 0.04 -48.76
CA ASP A 228 -14.62 -0.37 -47.39
C ASP A 228 -15.69 -1.25 -46.73
N TYR A 229 -16.80 -1.55 -47.40
CA TYR A 229 -17.89 -2.33 -46.80
C TYR A 229 -17.39 -3.68 -46.29
N GLN A 230 -16.62 -4.42 -47.11
CA GLN A 230 -16.06 -5.71 -46.73
C GLN A 230 -15.08 -5.59 -45.56
N ALA A 231 -14.17 -4.60 -45.60
CA ALA A 231 -13.19 -4.36 -44.53
C ALA A 231 -13.87 -4.02 -43.20
N LYS A 232 -14.90 -3.16 -43.21
CA LYS A 232 -15.70 -2.82 -42.02
C LYS A 232 -16.46 -4.02 -41.48
N LEU A 233 -16.95 -4.90 -42.36
CA LEU A 233 -17.66 -6.12 -41.98
C LEU A 233 -16.75 -7.11 -41.23
N HIS A 234 -15.54 -7.33 -41.75
CA HIS A 234 -14.54 -8.18 -41.11
C HIS A 234 -14.04 -7.58 -39.78
N LYS A 235 -13.75 -6.27 -39.74
CA LYS A 235 -13.32 -5.58 -38.52
C LYS A 235 -14.36 -5.68 -37.40
N LEU A 236 -15.63 -5.44 -37.73
CA LEU A 236 -16.71 -5.49 -36.76
C LEU A 236 -16.99 -6.92 -36.25
N HIS A 237 -16.80 -7.91 -37.11
CA HIS A 237 -16.84 -9.32 -36.72
C HIS A 237 -15.72 -9.65 -35.71
N MET A 238 -14.49 -9.25 -35.99
CA MET A 238 -13.34 -9.49 -35.10
C MET A 238 -13.46 -8.79 -33.74
N GLU A 239 -13.92 -7.54 -33.71
CA GLU A 239 -13.98 -6.75 -32.46
C GLU A 239 -15.15 -7.15 -31.55
N ARG A 240 -16.33 -7.39 -32.12
CA ARG A 240 -17.58 -7.56 -31.34
C ARG A 240 -18.13 -8.98 -31.37
N PHE A 241 -17.86 -9.73 -32.43
CA PHE A 241 -18.54 -10.99 -32.74
C PHE A 241 -17.57 -12.15 -33.06
N ALA A 242 -16.35 -12.12 -32.54
CA ALA A 242 -15.33 -13.15 -32.79
C ALA A 242 -15.78 -14.57 -32.36
N ARG A 243 -16.75 -14.68 -31.44
CA ARG A 243 -17.30 -15.95 -30.95
C ARG A 243 -18.30 -16.62 -31.90
N MET A 244 -18.74 -15.97 -32.97
CA MET A 244 -19.67 -16.55 -33.93
C MET A 244 -19.00 -16.76 -35.30
N PRO A 245 -19.38 -17.78 -36.08
CA PRO A 245 -18.83 -17.95 -37.42
C PRO A 245 -19.23 -16.79 -38.34
N PHE A 246 -18.31 -16.37 -39.21
CA PHE A 246 -18.45 -15.19 -40.06
C PHE A 246 -19.68 -15.27 -40.98
N GLU A 247 -20.03 -16.45 -41.49
CA GLU A 247 -21.21 -16.63 -42.35
C GLU A 247 -22.52 -16.38 -41.60
N ALA A 248 -22.62 -16.83 -40.35
CA ALA A 248 -23.78 -16.57 -39.50
C ALA A 248 -23.90 -15.08 -39.13
N PHE A 249 -22.76 -14.37 -39.10
CA PHE A 249 -22.73 -12.93 -38.86
C PHE A 249 -23.21 -12.16 -40.10
N LYS A 250 -22.71 -12.54 -41.28
CA LYS A 250 -23.12 -11.98 -42.58
C LYS A 250 -24.62 -12.16 -42.82
N ALA A 251 -25.20 -13.31 -42.47
CA ALA A 251 -26.63 -13.57 -42.58
C ALA A 251 -27.51 -12.68 -41.68
N ARG A 252 -26.92 -12.03 -40.66
CA ARG A 252 -27.62 -11.13 -39.72
C ARG A 252 -27.45 -9.65 -40.06
N VAL A 253 -26.74 -9.33 -41.13
CA VAL A 253 -26.65 -7.97 -41.65
C VAL A 253 -27.92 -7.66 -42.45
N LYS A 254 -28.65 -6.61 -42.06
CA LYS A 254 -29.88 -6.18 -42.72
C LYS A 254 -29.61 -4.97 -43.60
N ILE A 255 -30.22 -4.93 -44.78
CA ILE A 255 -30.19 -3.75 -45.64
C ILE A 255 -31.32 -2.84 -45.19
N VAL A 256 -30.95 -1.65 -44.70
CA VAL A 256 -31.87 -0.65 -44.21
C VAL A 256 -31.97 0.48 -45.24
N ARG A 257 -33.20 0.78 -45.66
CA ARG A 257 -33.56 1.84 -46.62
C ARG A 257 -34.12 3.07 -45.91
N ASP A 258 -33.54 3.38 -44.75
CA ASP A 258 -33.96 4.52 -43.93
C ASP A 258 -33.04 5.71 -44.25
N GLU A 259 -33.64 6.81 -44.68
CA GLU A 259 -32.94 8.05 -45.01
C GLU A 259 -32.17 8.62 -43.82
N ALA A 260 -32.64 8.40 -42.59
CA ALA A 260 -31.94 8.84 -41.38
C ALA A 260 -30.62 8.07 -41.19
N VAL A 261 -30.63 6.75 -41.42
CA VAL A 261 -29.45 5.89 -41.28
C VAL A 261 -28.44 6.16 -42.41
N VAL A 262 -28.94 6.46 -43.62
CA VAL A 262 -28.11 6.89 -44.75
C VAL A 262 -27.40 8.21 -44.45
N LYS A 263 -28.10 9.20 -43.90
CA LYS A 263 -27.51 10.48 -43.49
C LYS A 263 -26.49 10.32 -42.37
N GLN A 264 -26.79 9.52 -41.35
CA GLN A 264 -25.84 9.19 -40.28
C GLN A 264 -24.58 8.51 -40.82
N TRP A 265 -24.71 7.63 -41.82
CA TRP A 265 -23.55 7.02 -42.47
C TRP A 265 -22.76 8.04 -43.28
N LEU A 266 -23.43 8.90 -44.05
CA LEU A 266 -22.80 9.97 -44.84
C LEU A 266 -22.04 10.95 -43.95
N GLU A 267 -22.64 11.38 -42.85
CA GLU A 267 -21.99 12.24 -41.85
C GLU A 267 -20.77 11.54 -41.26
N ASN A 268 -20.91 10.31 -40.75
CA ASN A 268 -19.79 9.55 -40.18
C ASN A 268 -18.68 9.23 -41.20
N ALA A 269 -19.03 9.02 -42.46
CA ALA A 269 -18.08 8.79 -43.54
C ALA A 269 -17.42 10.08 -44.04
N SER A 270 -18.02 11.24 -43.77
CA SER A 270 -17.47 12.54 -44.14
C SER A 270 -16.42 13.07 -43.15
N PHE A 271 -16.32 12.54 -41.94
CA PHE A 271 -15.29 13.00 -41.00
C PHE A 271 -13.96 12.27 -41.22
N LYS A 272 -12.92 13.02 -41.59
CA LYS A 272 -11.52 12.57 -41.53
C LYS A 272 -10.88 13.15 -40.27
N THR A 273 -10.19 12.29 -39.53
CA THR A 273 -9.39 12.71 -38.38
C THR A 273 -7.99 13.06 -38.87
N GLU A 274 -7.61 14.32 -38.75
CA GLU A 274 -6.23 14.77 -38.91
C GLU A 274 -5.63 15.05 -37.53
N HIS A 275 -4.35 14.71 -37.37
CA HIS A 275 -3.57 14.96 -36.17
C HIS A 275 -2.50 15.98 -36.48
N THR A 276 -2.57 17.16 -35.86
CA THR A 276 -1.58 18.22 -36.03
C THR A 276 -0.53 18.13 -34.92
N ALA A 277 0.75 18.10 -35.28
CA ALA A 277 1.85 18.15 -34.32
C ALA A 277 1.98 19.53 -33.67
N LEU A 278 2.06 19.53 -32.34
CA LEU A 278 2.33 20.69 -31.49
C LEU A 278 3.79 20.60 -31.02
N ASN A 279 4.43 21.75 -30.80
CA ASN A 279 5.82 21.86 -30.30
C ASN A 279 6.92 21.36 -31.28
N VAL A 280 6.69 21.52 -32.58
CA VAL A 280 7.69 21.30 -33.65
C VAL A 280 7.83 22.61 -34.45
N PRO A 281 9.04 22.99 -34.91
CA PRO A 281 9.23 24.22 -35.70
C PRO A 281 8.43 24.27 -37.00
N GLU A 282 8.04 23.11 -37.55
CA GLU A 282 7.08 23.00 -38.65
C GLU A 282 5.90 22.11 -38.22
N PRO A 283 4.65 22.63 -38.18
CA PRO A 283 3.49 21.86 -37.78
C PRO A 283 3.12 20.85 -38.87
N VAL A 284 3.52 19.59 -38.69
CA VAL A 284 3.17 18.49 -39.60
C VAL A 284 1.78 17.95 -39.27
N LYS A 285 0.98 17.73 -40.30
CA LYS A 285 -0.34 17.09 -40.20
C LYS A 285 -0.25 15.63 -40.61
N PHE A 286 -0.87 14.76 -39.83
CA PHE A 286 -0.89 13.31 -40.05
C PHE A 286 -2.32 12.82 -40.20
N ALA A 287 -2.54 11.89 -41.13
CA ALA A 287 -3.87 11.33 -41.41
C ALA A 287 -4.16 10.08 -40.58
N THR A 288 -3.11 9.39 -40.12
CA THR A 288 -3.23 8.12 -39.39
C THR A 288 -2.51 8.16 -38.05
N ARG A 289 -2.96 7.33 -37.11
CA ARG A 289 -2.33 7.18 -35.79
C ARG A 289 -0.91 6.62 -35.90
N GLU A 290 -0.66 5.77 -36.89
CA GLU A 290 0.63 5.13 -37.14
C GLU A 290 1.69 6.15 -37.58
N GLU A 291 1.32 7.11 -38.45
CA GLU A 291 2.19 8.23 -38.83
C GLU A 291 2.55 9.11 -37.62
N VAL A 292 1.57 9.37 -36.74
CA VAL A 292 1.78 10.11 -35.50
C VAL A 292 2.77 9.37 -34.58
N GLU A 293 2.63 8.05 -34.45
CA GLU A 293 3.55 7.22 -33.66
C GLU A 293 4.97 7.24 -34.23
N ALA A 294 5.11 7.12 -35.55
CA ALA A 294 6.41 7.21 -36.23
C ALA A 294 7.07 8.58 -36.03
N HIS A 295 6.32 9.67 -36.18
CA HIS A 295 6.80 11.01 -35.91
C HIS A 295 7.19 11.19 -34.44
N PHE A 296 6.36 10.71 -33.51
CA PHE A 296 6.65 10.84 -32.09
C PHE A 296 7.94 10.11 -31.71
N LYS A 297 8.13 8.90 -32.26
CA LYS A 297 9.33 8.10 -32.06
C LYS A 297 10.59 8.79 -32.59
N ALA A 298 10.51 9.44 -33.75
CA ALA A 298 11.66 10.11 -34.36
C ALA A 298 11.99 11.45 -33.67
N THR A 299 10.97 12.25 -33.36
CA THR A 299 11.14 13.65 -32.98
C THR A 299 11.12 13.87 -31.46
N HIS A 300 10.19 13.22 -30.75
CA HIS A 300 9.93 13.51 -29.34
C HIS A 300 10.52 12.47 -28.38
N LEU A 301 10.52 11.18 -28.75
CA LEU A 301 10.94 10.09 -27.87
C LEU A 301 12.36 10.25 -27.31
N PRO A 302 13.41 10.58 -28.09
CA PRO A 302 14.78 10.68 -27.58
C PRO A 302 14.96 11.76 -26.51
N ASN A 303 14.13 12.81 -26.55
CA ASN A 303 14.17 13.90 -25.57
C ASN A 303 13.40 13.54 -24.29
N LEU A 304 12.35 12.74 -24.42
CA LEU A 304 11.41 12.43 -23.34
C LEU A 304 11.77 11.17 -22.56
N VAL A 305 12.36 10.17 -23.22
CA VAL A 305 12.67 8.87 -22.64
C VAL A 305 14.18 8.68 -22.61
N LYS A 306 14.73 8.41 -21.42
CA LYS A 306 16.16 8.15 -21.22
C LYS A 306 16.37 6.78 -20.61
N SER A 307 17.37 6.05 -21.08
CA SER A 307 17.83 4.83 -20.41
C SER A 307 18.59 5.20 -19.13
N VAL A 308 18.25 4.55 -18.02
CA VAL A 308 18.78 4.88 -16.68
C VAL A 308 19.13 3.59 -15.93
N GLU A 309 20.28 3.56 -15.25
CA GLU A 309 20.69 2.39 -14.46
C GLU A 309 20.02 2.33 -13.07
N ALA A 310 19.70 3.47 -12.49
CA ALA A 310 18.97 3.56 -11.23
C ALA A 310 18.14 4.83 -11.15
N HIS A 311 16.91 4.71 -10.65
CA HIS A 311 16.03 5.86 -10.46
C HIS A 311 15.21 5.72 -9.17
N THR A 312 15.01 6.84 -8.49
CA THR A 312 14.28 6.90 -7.22
C THR A 312 12.96 7.63 -7.43
N LEU A 313 11.86 6.97 -7.08
CA LEU A 313 10.51 7.50 -7.18
C LEU A 313 9.85 7.57 -5.81
N LEU A 314 8.91 8.50 -5.66
CA LEU A 314 8.00 8.47 -4.52
C LEU A 314 7.09 7.23 -4.60
N GLY A 315 6.82 6.58 -3.46
CA GLY A 315 5.97 5.41 -3.42
C GLY A 315 4.57 5.62 -4.02
N ALA A 316 4.05 6.85 -3.94
CA ALA A 316 2.77 7.25 -4.52
C ALA A 316 2.75 7.20 -6.06
N ASN A 317 3.87 7.48 -6.72
CA ASN A 317 3.94 7.73 -8.17
C ASN A 317 4.08 6.43 -8.98
N ILE A 318 4.38 5.31 -8.33
CA ILE A 318 4.57 4.01 -8.99
C ILE A 318 3.31 3.54 -9.74
N GLY A 319 2.13 4.03 -9.37
CA GLY A 319 0.85 3.66 -9.98
C GLY A 319 0.77 3.86 -11.49
N ASN A 320 1.53 4.82 -12.05
CA ASN A 320 1.54 5.11 -13.48
C ASN A 320 2.67 4.40 -14.27
N SER A 321 3.58 3.71 -13.57
CA SER A 321 4.71 3.00 -14.21
C SER A 321 4.28 1.63 -14.76
N ALA A 322 5.22 0.96 -15.44
CA ALA A 322 4.98 -0.36 -16.05
C ALA A 322 4.32 -1.37 -15.09
N PRO A 323 3.38 -2.20 -15.57
CA PRO A 323 2.63 -3.14 -14.73
C PRO A 323 3.53 -4.11 -13.97
N VAL A 324 4.61 -4.56 -14.58
CA VAL A 324 5.60 -5.46 -13.97
C VAL A 324 6.32 -4.79 -12.80
N LEU A 325 6.72 -3.52 -12.94
CA LEU A 325 7.37 -2.76 -11.85
C LEU A 325 6.40 -2.53 -10.68
N ARG A 326 5.11 -2.29 -10.97
CA ARG A 326 4.06 -2.20 -9.94
C ARG A 326 3.89 -3.50 -9.17
N GLN A 327 4.00 -4.65 -9.84
CA GLN A 327 3.94 -5.95 -9.20
C GLN A 327 5.15 -6.19 -8.30
N ILE A 328 6.37 -5.92 -8.79
CA ILE A 328 7.61 -6.02 -8.00
C ILE A 328 7.53 -5.13 -6.77
N PHE A 329 7.07 -3.89 -6.94
CA PHE A 329 6.87 -2.95 -5.84
C PHE A 329 5.98 -3.52 -4.73
N ARG A 330 4.80 -4.06 -5.09
CA ARG A 330 3.87 -4.66 -4.11
C ARG A 330 4.53 -5.79 -3.33
N LEU A 331 5.23 -6.69 -4.02
CA LEU A 331 5.94 -7.80 -3.37
C LEU A 331 7.00 -7.32 -2.39
N VAL A 332 7.76 -6.27 -2.76
CA VAL A 332 8.80 -5.69 -1.90
C VAL A 332 8.20 -5.00 -0.68
N VAL A 333 7.11 -4.27 -0.86
CA VAL A 333 6.39 -3.63 0.26
C VAL A 333 5.81 -4.69 1.20
N GLU A 334 5.17 -5.73 0.68
CA GLU A 334 4.60 -6.80 1.51
C GLU A 334 5.65 -7.50 2.39
N ASP A 335 6.84 -7.77 1.84
CA ASP A 335 7.96 -8.34 2.61
C ASP A 335 8.47 -7.38 3.69
N GLN A 336 8.62 -6.09 3.36
CA GLN A 336 9.05 -5.08 4.34
C GLN A 336 7.96 -4.80 5.39
N VAL A 337 6.68 -4.90 5.06
CA VAL A 337 5.57 -4.81 6.04
C VAL A 337 5.60 -5.99 6.99
N ARG A 338 6.00 -7.18 6.53
CA ARG A 338 6.15 -8.35 7.40
C ARG A 338 7.36 -8.20 8.33
N PHE A 339 8.50 -7.77 7.81
CA PHE A 339 9.70 -7.55 8.61
C PHE A 339 10.63 -6.49 8.00
N PRO A 340 10.58 -5.23 8.47
CA PRO A 340 11.22 -4.09 7.81
C PRO A 340 12.73 -3.98 8.09
N LEU A 341 13.51 -5.05 7.91
CA LEU A 341 14.94 -5.02 8.22
C LEU A 341 15.75 -4.03 7.39
N LYS A 342 15.50 -3.98 6.08
CA LYS A 342 16.26 -3.11 5.18
C LYS A 342 15.99 -1.66 5.56
N LEU A 343 14.71 -1.31 5.73
CA LEU A 343 14.27 0.02 6.11
C LEU A 343 14.81 0.43 7.50
N VAL A 344 14.76 -0.48 8.48
CA VAL A 344 15.31 -0.24 9.83
C VAL A 344 16.81 0.05 9.78
N ASN A 345 17.59 -0.67 8.96
CA ASN A 345 19.03 -0.39 8.84
C ASN A 345 19.28 1.02 8.29
N THR A 346 18.53 1.44 7.26
CA THR A 346 18.61 2.80 6.69
C THR A 346 18.23 3.85 7.73
N LEU A 347 17.13 3.63 8.47
CA LEU A 347 16.69 4.53 9.54
C LEU A 347 17.72 4.63 10.67
N CYS A 348 18.34 3.51 11.07
CA CYS A 348 19.40 3.53 12.07
C CYS A 348 20.54 4.47 11.63
N THR A 349 20.99 4.37 10.38
CA THR A 349 22.05 5.24 9.84
C THR A 349 21.62 6.71 9.83
N GLN A 350 20.40 7.03 9.36
CA GLN A 350 19.92 8.41 9.33
C GLN A 350 19.73 9.01 10.73
N PHE A 351 19.08 8.29 11.65
CA PHE A 351 18.91 8.75 13.02
C PHE A 351 20.24 8.89 13.78
N SER A 352 21.23 8.05 13.48
CA SER A 352 22.58 8.20 14.03
C SER A 352 23.24 9.50 13.55
N ARG A 353 23.09 9.86 12.26
CA ARG A 353 23.57 11.14 11.72
C ARG A 353 22.88 12.34 12.38
N LEU A 354 21.62 12.18 12.79
CA LEU A 354 20.86 13.18 13.52
C LEU A 354 21.16 13.19 15.03
N GLY A 355 22.11 12.38 15.51
CA GLY A 355 22.57 12.38 16.90
C GLY A 355 21.69 11.62 17.89
N LEU A 356 20.75 10.79 17.42
CA LEU A 356 19.96 9.92 18.28
C LEU A 356 20.75 8.67 18.68
N GLN A 357 20.40 8.12 19.84
CA GLN A 357 21.04 6.96 20.43
C GLN A 357 20.14 5.73 20.38
N PHE A 358 20.76 4.55 20.35
CA PHE A 358 20.06 3.27 20.28
C PHE A 358 20.40 2.39 21.47
N PHE A 359 19.39 1.74 22.03
CA PHE A 359 19.57 0.78 23.11
C PHE A 359 18.56 -0.36 23.02
N LYS A 360 18.90 -1.51 23.62
CA LYS A 360 18.03 -2.69 23.62
C LYS A 360 17.31 -2.81 24.95
N VAL A 361 15.99 -2.75 24.92
CA VAL A 361 15.12 -3.00 26.08
C VAL A 361 14.82 -4.49 26.12
N ASN A 362 14.85 -5.08 27.31
CA ASN A 362 14.59 -6.52 27.53
C ASN A 362 15.40 -7.46 26.62
N LYS A 363 16.57 -7.01 26.17
CA LYS A 363 17.49 -7.71 25.25
C LYS A 363 16.91 -8.04 23.85
N THR A 364 15.70 -7.60 23.54
CA THR A 364 14.95 -8.01 22.34
C THR A 364 14.64 -6.85 21.40
N ILE A 365 14.17 -5.72 21.92
CA ILE A 365 13.64 -4.62 21.11
C ILE A 365 14.59 -3.42 21.15
N THR A 366 15.05 -3.00 19.97
CA THR A 366 15.88 -1.80 19.80
C THR A 366 14.99 -0.55 19.83
N HIS A 367 15.26 0.34 20.78
CA HIS A 367 14.61 1.64 20.90
C HIS A 367 15.56 2.76 20.47
N VAL A 368 14.98 3.85 19.97
CA VAL A 368 15.65 5.10 19.62
C VAL A 368 15.28 6.16 20.64
N SER A 369 16.26 6.88 21.19
CA SER A 369 16.08 7.95 22.16
C SER A 369 17.12 9.06 21.97
N VAL A 370 16.94 10.17 22.70
CA VAL A 370 17.88 11.30 22.70
C VAL A 370 19.22 10.92 23.32
N ALA A 371 19.19 10.24 24.46
CA ALA A 371 20.37 9.79 25.18
C ALA A 371 20.34 8.28 25.44
N ARG A 372 21.51 7.70 25.64
CA ARG A 372 21.65 6.30 26.02
C ARG A 372 21.29 6.16 27.52
N PRO A 373 20.61 5.09 27.94
CA PRO A 373 20.32 4.89 29.35
C PRO A 373 21.58 4.80 30.21
N VAL A 374 21.69 5.66 31.22
CA VAL A 374 22.78 5.73 32.20
C VAL A 374 22.19 5.60 33.59
N PHE A 375 22.56 4.54 34.30
CA PHE A 375 22.15 4.35 35.69
C PHE A 375 22.68 5.49 36.56
N LEU A 376 21.79 6.15 37.30
CA LEU A 376 22.15 7.16 38.29
C LEU A 376 22.33 6.47 39.64
N ASP A 377 23.55 6.51 40.17
CA ASP A 377 23.86 6.00 41.50
C ASP A 377 23.62 7.10 42.54
N MET A 378 22.51 6.98 43.28
CA MET A 378 22.07 7.96 44.27
C MET A 378 22.98 8.02 45.51
N GLU A 379 23.85 7.02 45.72
CA GLU A 379 24.81 7.01 46.82
C GLU A 379 26.12 7.71 46.42
N ALA A 380 26.53 7.56 45.16
CA ALA A 380 27.78 8.13 44.67
C ALA A 380 27.64 9.56 44.14
N THR A 381 26.46 9.96 43.66
CA THR A 381 26.20 11.30 43.12
C THR A 381 25.20 12.06 43.98
N PRO A 382 25.56 13.23 44.55
CA PRO A 382 24.61 14.05 45.30
C PRO A 382 23.60 14.68 44.35
N VAL A 383 22.33 14.33 44.51
CA VAL A 383 21.21 14.83 43.69
C VAL A 383 20.24 15.63 44.56
N SER A 384 19.48 16.56 43.97
CA SER A 384 18.48 17.34 44.69
C SER A 384 17.40 16.45 45.33
N GLY A 385 16.79 16.92 46.42
CA GLY A 385 15.74 16.19 47.11
C GLY A 385 14.49 15.93 46.24
N SER A 386 14.18 16.82 45.29
CA SER A 386 13.08 16.65 44.33
C SER A 386 13.33 15.46 43.40
N ILE A 387 14.52 15.38 42.81
CA ILE A 387 14.91 14.30 41.90
C ILE A 387 14.97 12.95 42.64
N ARG A 388 15.47 12.93 43.88
CA ARG A 388 15.51 11.71 44.70
C ARG A 388 14.11 11.14 44.93
N ARG A 389 13.16 11.98 45.36
CA ARG A 389 11.75 11.60 45.56
C ARG A 389 11.11 11.08 44.28
N LEU A 390 11.41 11.71 43.14
CA LEU A 390 10.90 11.31 41.83
C LEU A 390 11.41 9.92 41.42
N ILE A 391 12.71 9.65 41.57
CA ILE A 391 13.31 8.36 41.23
C ILE A 391 12.80 7.24 42.16
N GLU A 392 12.72 7.50 43.46
CA GLU A 392 12.16 6.57 44.44
C GLU A 392 10.70 6.21 44.10
N PHE A 393 9.89 7.21 43.74
CA PHE A 393 8.50 7.00 43.34
C PHE A 393 8.37 6.17 42.05
N ILE A 394 9.21 6.43 41.04
CA ILE A 394 9.22 5.66 39.78
C ILE A 394 9.62 4.20 40.05
N ASN A 395 10.60 3.96 40.92
CA ASN A 395 11.04 2.60 41.26
C ASN A 395 9.99 1.83 42.08
N ALA A 396 9.26 2.52 42.96
CA ALA A 396 8.21 1.91 43.78
C ALA A 396 6.91 1.62 43.00
N THR A 397 6.65 2.38 41.93
CA THR A 397 5.38 2.31 41.19
C THR A 397 5.53 1.55 39.87
N PRO A 398 4.97 0.33 39.71
CA PRO A 398 5.02 -0.37 38.45
C PRO A 398 4.21 0.38 37.37
N LYS A 399 4.76 0.46 36.15
CA LYS A 399 4.15 1.17 35.00
C LYS A 399 3.77 2.62 35.34
N CYS A 400 4.68 3.33 36.01
CA CYS A 400 4.51 4.74 36.34
C CYS A 400 4.34 5.58 35.05
N THR A 401 3.52 6.62 35.09
CA THR A 401 3.34 7.57 33.98
C THR A 401 3.63 8.98 34.46
N ARG A 402 3.98 9.88 33.53
CA ARG A 402 4.29 11.29 33.85
C ARG A 402 3.20 11.94 34.71
N ARG A 403 1.93 11.75 34.33
CA ARG A 403 0.78 12.27 35.08
C ARG A 403 0.70 11.74 36.50
N LYS A 404 0.88 10.42 36.69
CA LYS A 404 0.85 9.79 38.01
C LYS A 404 1.98 10.27 38.92
N ALA A 405 3.19 10.44 38.37
CA ALA A 405 4.32 10.96 39.13
C ALA A 405 4.07 12.39 39.60
N ILE A 406 3.56 13.26 38.73
CA ILE A 406 3.27 14.66 39.06
C ILE A 406 2.11 14.75 40.07
N GLU A 407 1.02 14.00 39.87
CA GLU A 407 -0.15 14.01 40.74
C GLU A 407 0.18 13.51 42.16
N ALA A 408 1.08 12.52 42.29
CA ALA A 408 1.49 11.99 43.58
C ALA A 408 2.52 12.89 44.32
N LEU A 409 3.41 13.56 43.58
CA LEU A 409 4.50 14.35 44.16
C LEU A 409 4.13 15.84 44.34
N ALA A 410 3.20 16.36 43.54
CA ALA A 410 2.66 17.72 43.61
C ALA A 410 1.16 17.70 43.21
N PRO A 411 0.29 17.14 44.08
CA PRO A 411 -1.15 17.14 43.83
C PRO A 411 -1.62 18.58 43.60
N ALA A 412 -2.37 18.80 42.53
CA ALA A 412 -2.93 20.12 42.24
C ALA A 412 -3.73 20.58 43.47
N PRO A 413 -3.54 21.82 43.96
CA PRO A 413 -4.34 22.31 45.07
C PRO A 413 -5.80 22.21 44.64
N VAL A 414 -6.58 21.43 45.40
CA VAL A 414 -8.03 21.52 45.35
C VAL A 414 -8.34 22.98 45.61
N VAL A 415 -8.81 23.70 44.59
CA VAL A 415 -9.42 25.00 44.80
C VAL A 415 -10.56 24.73 45.77
N ALA A 416 -10.35 25.12 47.03
CA ALA A 416 -11.42 25.16 48.02
C ALA A 416 -12.58 25.94 47.37
N PRO A 417 -13.84 25.48 47.46
CA PRO A 417 -14.96 26.26 46.96
C PRO A 417 -14.86 27.64 47.59
N ALA A 418 -14.63 28.65 46.76
CA ALA A 418 -14.66 30.02 47.21
C ALA A 418 -16.01 30.25 47.89
N GLU A 419 -15.97 30.64 49.17
CA GLU A 419 -17.14 31.18 49.85
C GLU A 419 -17.75 32.28 48.95
N PRO A 420 -19.07 32.29 48.75
CA PRO A 420 -19.70 33.28 47.89
C PRO A 420 -19.63 34.65 48.58
N ALA A 421 -18.67 35.49 48.17
CA ALA A 421 -18.74 36.93 48.38
C ALA A 421 -19.71 37.55 47.35
N PRO A 422 -20.49 38.58 47.73
CA PRO A 422 -21.75 38.91 47.10
C PRO A 422 -21.61 39.52 45.72
N ALA A 423 -22.62 39.23 44.89
CA ALA A 423 -22.75 39.65 43.51
C ALA A 423 -22.65 41.18 43.34
N VAL A 424 -21.72 41.63 42.49
CA VAL A 424 -21.82 42.93 41.83
C VAL A 424 -21.44 42.81 40.35
N ALA A 425 -22.46 43.02 39.52
CA ALA A 425 -22.49 43.55 38.16
C ALA A 425 -21.41 43.17 37.11
N ALA A 426 -21.88 42.37 36.13
CA ALA A 426 -21.76 42.53 34.67
C ALA A 426 -20.41 42.94 34.04
N GLY A 427 -19.82 42.00 33.29
CA GLY A 427 -18.90 42.30 32.18
C GLY A 427 -17.92 41.17 31.87
N GLU A 428 -17.98 40.66 30.64
CA GLU A 428 -17.06 39.70 29.99
C GLU A 428 -17.09 38.22 30.40
N ALA A 429 -17.64 37.41 29.48
CA ALA A 429 -17.51 35.96 29.48
C ALA A 429 -16.05 35.55 29.21
N ALA A 430 -15.31 35.27 30.28
CA ALA A 430 -14.01 34.63 30.20
C ALA A 430 -14.16 33.18 29.71
N ALA A 431 -13.49 32.87 28.60
CA ALA A 431 -13.29 31.50 28.13
C ALA A 431 -12.67 30.63 29.25
N PRO A 432 -12.99 29.31 29.34
CA PRO A 432 -12.40 28.44 30.34
C PRO A 432 -10.88 28.37 30.10
N SER A 433 -10.10 28.97 31.00
CA SER A 433 -8.65 28.88 31.00
C SER A 433 -8.25 27.44 31.35
N LEU A 434 -7.42 26.84 30.50
CA LEU A 434 -6.75 25.57 30.79
C LEU A 434 -6.02 25.71 32.14
N PRO A 435 -6.07 24.70 33.04
CA PRO A 435 -5.44 24.80 34.35
C PRO A 435 -3.93 25.05 34.17
N VAL A 436 -3.47 26.22 34.62
CA VAL A 436 -2.06 26.60 34.59
C VAL A 436 -1.30 25.65 35.54
N PRO A 437 -0.23 24.96 35.10
CA PRO A 437 0.55 24.09 35.96
C PRO A 437 1.09 24.88 37.16
N THR A 438 0.92 24.35 38.37
CA THR A 438 1.49 24.96 39.58
C THR A 438 3.02 25.08 39.44
N ALA A 439 3.65 26.07 40.10
CA ALA A 439 5.10 26.26 40.04
C ALA A 439 5.89 24.98 40.40
N GLU A 440 5.40 24.21 41.38
CA GLU A 440 5.97 22.91 41.77
C GLU A 440 5.83 21.84 40.68
N GLN A 441 4.70 21.80 39.97
CA GLN A 441 4.50 20.89 38.85
C GLN A 441 5.40 21.26 37.66
N SER A 442 5.61 22.56 37.43
CA SER A 442 6.53 23.05 36.40
C SER A 442 7.99 22.68 36.73
N ALA A 443 8.39 22.78 38.00
CA ALA A 443 9.71 22.34 38.46
C ALA A 443 9.90 20.83 38.30
N LEU A 444 8.94 20.01 38.71
CA LEU A 444 8.98 18.55 38.52
C LEU A 444 9.04 18.15 37.04
N ASN A 445 8.33 18.89 36.18
CA ASN A 445 8.39 18.69 34.73
C ASN A 445 9.77 19.00 34.16
N ALA A 446 10.43 20.07 34.63
CA ALA A 446 11.79 20.41 34.23
C ALA A 446 12.80 19.37 34.73
N ASP A 447 12.68 18.92 35.98
CA ASP A 447 13.51 17.87 36.57
C ASP A 447 13.36 16.56 35.78
N LEU A 448 12.13 16.14 35.48
CA LEU A 448 11.87 14.94 34.67
C LEU A 448 12.44 15.07 33.26
N HIS A 449 12.25 16.22 32.62
CA HIS A 449 12.81 16.50 31.29
C HIS A 449 14.33 16.40 31.30
N TRP A 450 14.99 16.97 32.32
CA TRP A 450 16.44 16.84 32.49
C TRP A 450 16.87 15.37 32.67
N LEU A 451 16.19 14.61 33.54
CA LEU A 451 16.49 13.18 33.77
C LEU A 451 16.38 12.34 32.50
N ILE A 452 15.39 12.64 31.65
CA ILE A 452 15.20 11.96 30.36
C ILE A 452 16.33 12.32 29.39
N HIS A 453 16.70 13.60 29.30
CA HIS A 453 17.76 14.07 28.41
C HIS A 453 19.16 13.60 28.81
N GLN A 454 19.41 13.40 30.11
CA GLN A 454 20.67 12.79 30.59
C GLN A 454 20.66 11.25 30.49
N GLY A 455 19.51 10.64 30.21
CA GLY A 455 19.37 9.19 30.08
C GLY A 455 19.22 8.43 31.42
N HIS A 456 18.97 9.12 32.53
CA HIS A 456 18.72 8.50 33.83
C HIS A 456 17.32 7.88 33.92
N VAL A 457 16.38 8.47 33.20
CA VAL A 457 14.99 8.04 33.10
C VAL A 457 14.65 7.83 31.61
N ILE A 458 13.85 6.81 31.33
CA ILE A 458 13.38 6.49 29.99
C ILE A 458 11.87 6.64 29.99
N GLU A 459 11.34 7.57 29.19
CA GLU A 459 9.92 7.64 28.89
C GLU A 459 9.66 6.91 27.57
N PHE A 460 8.86 5.84 27.60
CA PHE A 460 8.51 5.08 26.41
C PHE A 460 7.36 5.73 25.63
N ALA A 461 7.21 5.37 24.35
CA ALA A 461 6.12 5.84 23.49
C ALA A 461 4.70 5.58 24.05
N ASN A 462 4.54 4.57 24.91
CA ASN A 462 3.27 4.27 25.61
C ASN A 462 3.04 5.13 26.87
N GLY A 463 3.92 6.09 27.17
CA GLY A 463 3.87 6.98 28.33
C GLY A 463 4.34 6.34 29.64
N VAL A 464 4.83 5.10 29.60
CA VAL A 464 5.43 4.45 30.77
C VAL A 464 6.84 4.99 30.99
N ILE A 465 7.15 5.30 32.24
CA ILE A 465 8.45 5.79 32.66
C ILE A 465 9.16 4.69 33.44
N GLU A 466 10.41 4.41 33.07
CA GLU A 466 11.30 3.50 33.80
C GLU A 466 12.64 4.18 34.08
N THR A 467 13.25 3.84 35.22
CA THR A 467 14.63 4.24 35.52
C THR A 467 15.62 3.38 34.73
N ALA A 468 16.75 3.97 34.33
CA ALA A 468 17.82 3.21 33.71
C ALA A 468 18.31 2.13 34.69
N LYS A 469 18.39 0.86 34.25
CA LYS A 469 18.82 -0.25 35.11
C LYS A 469 20.35 -0.26 35.25
N ARG A 470 20.84 -0.68 36.42
CA ARG A 470 22.27 -0.85 36.67
C ARG A 470 22.90 -1.75 35.60
N PRO A 471 24.00 -1.34 34.96
CA PRO A 471 24.66 -2.18 33.97
C PRO A 471 25.08 -3.51 34.62
N GLN A 472 24.59 -4.63 34.11
CA GLN A 472 25.14 -5.92 34.49
C GLN A 472 26.57 -5.99 33.93
N VAL A 473 27.57 -6.04 34.83
CA VAL A 473 28.96 -6.28 34.44
C VAL A 473 28.97 -7.58 33.66
N ARG A 474 29.25 -7.51 32.35
CA ARG A 474 29.47 -8.72 31.57
C ARG A 474 30.76 -9.35 32.11
N PRO A 475 30.76 -10.62 32.53
CA PRO A 475 32.00 -11.31 32.83
C PRO A 475 32.90 -11.20 31.60
N ALA A 476 34.19 -10.90 31.81
CA ALA A 476 35.15 -10.78 30.73
C ALA A 476 35.04 -12.02 29.83
N PRO A 477 34.99 -11.85 28.49
CA PRO A 477 34.98 -13.01 27.60
C PRO A 477 36.22 -13.86 27.93
N PRO A 478 36.08 -15.20 28.07
CA PRO A 478 37.23 -16.05 28.31
C PRO A 478 38.26 -15.78 27.21
N ALA A 479 39.52 -15.60 27.61
CA ALA A 479 40.61 -15.36 26.69
C ALA A 479 40.56 -16.43 25.59
N LYS A 480 40.37 -16.00 24.34
CA LYS A 480 40.38 -16.93 23.20
C LYS A 480 41.76 -17.60 23.16
N PRO A 481 41.86 -18.93 23.07
CA PRO A 481 43.14 -19.58 22.83
C PRO A 481 43.71 -19.03 21.52
N ALA A 482 44.93 -18.50 21.59
CA ALA A 482 45.66 -18.05 20.41
C ALA A 482 45.91 -19.26 19.50
N GLY A 483 45.44 -19.20 18.26
CA GLY A 483 45.83 -20.17 17.23
C GLY A 483 44.73 -20.92 16.47
N ALA A 484 43.47 -20.47 16.47
CA ALA A 484 42.49 -20.99 15.51
C ALA A 484 42.50 -20.15 14.23
N PRO A 485 42.77 -20.72 13.03
CA PRO A 485 42.71 -19.98 11.78
C PRO A 485 41.31 -19.42 11.56
N GLN A 486 41.20 -18.12 11.27
CA GLN A 486 39.94 -17.50 10.85
C GLN A 486 39.50 -18.16 9.55
N ALA A 487 38.48 -19.02 9.62
CA ALA A 487 37.76 -19.44 8.44
C ALA A 487 37.16 -18.19 7.79
N ALA A 488 37.61 -17.87 6.58
CA ALA A 488 37.11 -16.78 5.78
C ALA A 488 35.58 -16.89 5.69
N ARG A 489 34.91 -15.88 6.25
CA ARG A 489 33.46 -15.76 6.13
C ARG A 489 33.15 -15.61 4.64
N PRO A 490 32.36 -16.49 4.01
CA PRO A 490 32.01 -16.30 2.61
C PRO A 490 31.30 -14.94 2.47
N PRO A 491 31.51 -14.22 1.36
CA PRO A 491 30.84 -12.95 1.13
C PRO A 491 29.34 -13.16 1.30
N ARG A 492 28.72 -12.31 2.11
CA ARG A 492 27.28 -12.30 2.33
C ARG A 492 26.65 -11.95 0.99
N ALA A 493 26.13 -12.95 0.29
CA ALA A 493 25.30 -12.74 -0.89
C ALA A 493 24.18 -11.78 -0.50
N GLU A 494 24.20 -10.56 -1.06
CA GLU A 494 23.03 -9.70 -1.08
C GLU A 494 21.92 -10.53 -1.71
N ARG A 495 20.85 -10.73 -0.94
CA ARG A 495 19.68 -11.47 -1.41
C ARG A 495 19.10 -10.71 -2.60
N ARG A 496 19.41 -11.17 -3.80
CA ARG A 496 18.58 -10.98 -4.99
C ARG A 496 17.19 -11.47 -4.62
N TYR A 497 16.18 -10.68 -4.98
CA TYR A 497 14.78 -11.00 -4.72
C TYR A 497 14.40 -12.24 -5.54
N LEU A 498 14.54 -13.43 -4.96
CA LEU A 498 13.92 -14.64 -5.49
C LEU A 498 12.60 -14.83 -4.71
N PRO A 499 11.44 -14.82 -5.37
CA PRO A 499 10.18 -15.14 -4.70
C PRO A 499 10.25 -16.57 -4.15
N VAL A 500 9.94 -16.72 -2.86
CA VAL A 500 10.16 -17.91 -2.02
C VAL A 500 9.19 -19.07 -2.34
N PHE A 501 8.79 -19.28 -3.59
CA PHE A 501 7.82 -20.34 -3.95
C PHE A 501 8.29 -21.41 -4.93
N LEU A 502 9.58 -21.48 -5.28
CA LEU A 502 10.11 -22.58 -6.09
C LEU A 502 11.50 -23.02 -5.60
N SER A 503 11.52 -23.78 -4.50
CA SER A 503 12.67 -24.65 -4.17
C SER A 503 12.12 -26.03 -3.83
N LEU A 504 12.01 -26.88 -4.85
CA LEU A 504 11.98 -28.33 -4.67
C LEU A 504 13.43 -28.81 -4.61
N PRO A 505 13.80 -29.69 -3.66
CA PRO A 505 15.14 -30.22 -3.59
C PRO A 505 15.36 -31.22 -4.72
N THR A 506 16.27 -30.92 -5.64
CA THR A 506 16.86 -31.90 -6.54
C THR A 506 17.72 -32.84 -5.69
N LEU A 507 17.27 -34.08 -5.54
CA LEU A 507 18.08 -35.19 -5.04
C LEU A 507 19.23 -35.47 -6.01
N PRO A 508 20.46 -35.75 -5.54
CA PRO A 508 21.52 -36.23 -6.41
C PRO A 508 21.40 -37.75 -6.58
N GLY A 509 21.46 -38.23 -7.82
CA GLY A 509 21.57 -39.66 -8.09
C GLY A 509 21.44 -40.02 -9.56
N LEU A 510 22.57 -40.02 -10.28
CA LEU A 510 23.23 -41.20 -10.87
C LEU A 510 24.40 -40.76 -11.76
#